data_AF-A0A4Y2PIZ9-F1
#
_entry.id   AF-A0A4Y2PIZ9-F1
#
_cell.length_a   1.000
_cell.length_b   1.000
_cell.length_c   1.000
_cell.angle_alpha   90.00
_cell.angle_beta   90.00
_cell.angle_gamma   90.00
#
_symmetry.space_group_name_H-M   'P 1'
#
loop_
_entity.id
_entity.type
_entity.pdbx_description
1 polymer ?
#
loop_
_entity_poly.entity_id
_entity_poly.type
_entity_poly.pdbx_seq_one_letter_code
_entity_poly.pdbx_strand_id
1 'polypeptide(L)'
;MVAFSLPHIFDSTVSFKAAHAGNIGNERADQLAKDSMQHGQPYSLIKLPKPNIKGLLRKSMLEEWQTLWKNGDTGRKIYNIMPSVSLRPSNWIRDDVIFFSQHGPFPAYLKRFHLFDSDFCICGGIGTACHGVYLHSVLAYEEASAKLRTRMVVRSRQ
;
A
#
# COMPACT_ATOMS: atom_id res chain seq x y z
N MET A 1 -1.93 -1.41 3.52
CA MET A 1 -1.40 -0.08 3.90
C MET A 1 -1.91 0.89 2.85
N VAL A 2 -2.79 1.82 3.20
CA VAL A 2 -3.37 2.80 2.27
C VAL A 2 -2.49 4.03 2.32
N ALA A 3 -1.80 4.35 1.22
CA ALA A 3 -1.05 5.58 1.08
C ALA A 3 -2.00 6.67 0.60
N PHE A 4 -2.26 7.67 1.44
CA PHE A 4 -2.88 8.92 1.01
C PHE A 4 -1.76 9.84 0.50
N SER A 5 -1.82 10.24 -0.77
CA SER A 5 -1.02 11.35 -1.27
C SER A 5 -1.73 12.66 -0.88
N LEU A 6 -1.02 13.52 -0.15
CA LEU A 6 -1.37 14.93 -0.02
C LEU A 6 -1.08 15.63 -1.36
N PRO A 7 -2.03 16.36 -1.97
CA PRO A 7 -1.72 17.26 -3.06
C PRO A 7 -1.23 18.60 -2.49
N HIS A 8 -0.32 19.26 -3.20
CA HIS A 8 0.23 20.60 -2.96
C HIS A 8 1.41 20.74 -2.01
N ILE A 9 2.60 20.37 -2.50
CA ILE A 9 3.82 21.16 -2.31
C ILE A 9 4.54 21.12 -3.66
N PHE A 10 4.99 22.27 -4.18
CA PHE A 10 5.55 22.55 -5.53
C PHE A 10 4.52 23.04 -6.57
N ASP A 11 4.01 24.26 -6.40
CA ASP A 11 3.69 25.09 -7.57
C ASP A 11 4.99 25.57 -8.20
N SER A 12 5.58 24.75 -9.08
CA SER A 12 6.68 25.16 -9.93
C SER A 12 6.13 25.60 -11.28
N THR A 13 6.12 26.91 -11.55
CA THR A 13 5.88 27.43 -12.89
C THR A 13 7.01 27.02 -13.82
N VAL A 14 6.74 26.08 -14.73
CA VAL A 14 7.65 25.69 -15.80
C VAL A 14 7.65 26.79 -16.86
N SER A 15 8.80 27.44 -17.07
CA SER A 15 9.00 28.40 -18.15
C SER A 15 10.00 27.86 -19.16
N PHE A 16 9.65 27.89 -20.45
CA PHE A 16 10.58 27.53 -21.52
C PHE A 16 11.55 28.69 -21.73
N LYS A 17 12.84 28.43 -21.52
CA LYS A 17 13.92 29.35 -21.88
C LYS A 17 14.66 28.80 -23.09
N ALA A 18 14.95 29.67 -24.06
CA ALA A 18 15.72 29.30 -25.24
C ALA A 18 17.10 28.77 -24.85
N ALA A 19 17.53 27.69 -25.50
CA ALA A 19 18.91 27.20 -25.41
C ALA A 19 19.86 28.18 -26.12
N HIS A 20 21.11 28.27 -25.65
CA HIS A 20 22.15 29.15 -26.19
C HIS A 20 21.87 30.65 -26.06
N ALA A 21 21.03 31.04 -25.10
CA ALA A 21 20.75 32.44 -24.77
C ALA A 21 21.71 33.01 -23.69
N GLY A 22 22.76 32.28 -23.31
CA GLY A 22 23.78 32.73 -22.35
C GLY A 22 23.39 32.54 -20.89
N ASN A 23 22.54 31.55 -20.59
CA ASN A 23 21.93 31.36 -19.28
C ASN A 23 22.83 30.73 -18.19
N ILE A 24 24.08 30.30 -18.40
CA ILE A 24 24.91 29.55 -17.42
C ILE A 24 24.30 28.23 -16.91
N GLY A 25 23.12 28.24 -16.26
CA GLY A 25 22.47 27.04 -15.71
C GLY A 25 22.05 26.06 -16.80
N ASN A 26 21.42 26.55 -17.87
CA ASN A 26 21.05 25.72 -19.02
C ASN A 26 22.27 25.22 -19.77
N GLU A 27 23.29 26.05 -19.96
CA GLU A 27 24.52 25.70 -20.64
C GLU A 27 25.31 24.66 -19.85
N ARG A 28 25.33 24.76 -18.53
CA ARG A 28 25.91 23.74 -17.65
C ARG A 28 25.13 22.43 -17.72
N ALA A 29 23.80 22.48 -17.75
CA ALA A 29 22.97 21.29 -17.90
C ALA A 29 23.17 20.61 -19.28
N ASP A 30 23.28 21.39 -20.34
CA ASP A 30 23.55 20.91 -21.70
C ASP A 30 24.96 20.30 -21.81
N GLN A 31 25.97 20.92 -21.19
CA GLN A 31 27.32 20.36 -21.13
C GLN A 31 27.34 19.04 -20.35
N LEU A 32 26.67 18.98 -19.20
CA LEU A 32 26.55 17.73 -18.43
C LEU A 32 25.83 16.62 -19.22
N ALA A 33 24.83 16.97 -20.02
CA ALA A 33 24.16 16.02 -20.91
C ALA A 33 25.11 15.51 -22.02
N LYS A 34 25.89 16.41 -22.64
CA LYS A 34 26.90 16.05 -23.65
C LYS A 34 28.03 15.19 -23.08
N ASP A 35 28.54 15.53 -21.90
CA ASP A 35 29.58 14.76 -21.21
C ASP A 35 29.05 13.38 -20.83
N SER A 36 27.78 13.28 -20.41
CA SER A 36 27.11 12.00 -20.14
C SER A 36 26.96 11.14 -21.39
N MET A 37 26.74 11.74 -22.56
CA MET A 37 26.70 11.01 -23.84
C MET A 37 28.07 10.50 -24.27
N GLN A 38 29.14 11.26 -23.99
CA GLN A 38 30.51 10.90 -24.41
C GLN A 38 31.23 9.97 -23.42
N HIS A 39 30.91 10.06 -22.12
CA HIS A 39 31.61 9.35 -21.04
C HIS A 39 30.71 8.46 -20.20
N GLY A 40 29.41 8.43 -20.49
CA GLY A 40 28.49 7.47 -19.91
C GLY A 40 28.93 6.07 -20.31
N GLN A 41 29.36 5.27 -19.33
CA GLN A 41 29.38 3.82 -19.49
C GLN A 41 27.99 3.41 -20.00
N PRO A 42 27.89 2.65 -21.11
CA PRO A 42 26.62 2.06 -21.45
C PRO A 42 26.22 1.23 -20.23
N TYR A 43 25.13 1.60 -19.56
CA TYR A 43 24.45 0.66 -18.68
C TYR A 43 24.35 -0.60 -19.51
N SER A 44 25.01 -1.66 -19.04
CA SER A 44 25.04 -2.94 -19.73
C SER A 44 23.60 -3.22 -20.11
N LEU A 45 23.33 -3.16 -21.41
CA LEU A 45 21.99 -3.20 -21.94
C LEU A 45 21.60 -4.66 -21.76
N ILE A 46 21.09 -4.97 -20.57
CA ILE A 46 20.67 -6.31 -20.18
C ILE A 46 19.68 -6.70 -21.27
N LYS A 47 20.12 -7.60 -22.16
CA LYS A 47 19.34 -8.11 -23.30
C LYS A 47 18.25 -9.05 -22.80
N LEU A 48 17.52 -8.65 -21.76
CA LEU A 48 16.32 -9.33 -21.33
C LEU A 48 15.14 -8.59 -21.95
N PRO A 49 14.27 -9.30 -22.70
CA PRO A 49 12.98 -8.75 -23.10
C PRO A 49 12.30 -8.10 -21.88
N LYS A 50 11.78 -6.87 -22.03
CA LYS A 50 11.04 -6.14 -20.98
C LYS A 50 10.05 -7.01 -20.17
N PRO A 51 9.28 -7.97 -20.75
CA PRO A 51 8.43 -8.86 -19.95
C PRO A 51 9.21 -9.74 -18.95
N ASN A 52 10.44 -10.16 -19.27
CA ASN A 52 11.27 -10.99 -18.39
C ASN A 52 11.73 -10.19 -17.16
N ILE A 53 12.17 -8.94 -17.35
CA ILE A 53 12.54 -8.06 -16.23
C ILE A 53 11.33 -7.79 -15.34
N LYS A 54 10.17 -7.48 -15.94
CA LYS A 54 8.93 -7.23 -15.19
C LYS A 54 8.47 -8.46 -14.40
N GLY A 55 8.62 -9.66 -14.97
CA GLY A 55 8.31 -10.92 -14.31
C GLY A 55 9.23 -11.18 -13.11
N LEU A 56 10.53 -10.99 -13.28
CA LEU A 56 11.54 -11.14 -12.22
C LEU A 56 11.28 -10.17 -11.06
N LEU A 57 11.09 -8.88 -11.36
CA LEU A 57 10.80 -7.87 -10.33
C LEU A 57 9.53 -8.18 -9.54
N ARG A 58 8.45 -8.61 -10.23
CA ARG A 58 7.21 -9.00 -9.55
C ARG A 58 7.40 -10.21 -8.66
N LYS A 59 8.19 -11.19 -9.10
CA LYS A 59 8.48 -12.40 -8.32
C LYS A 59 9.24 -12.04 -7.06
N SER A 60 10.36 -11.32 -7.17
CA SER A 60 11.17 -10.89 -6.02
C SER A 60 10.36 -10.02 -5.05
N MET A 61 9.60 -9.05 -5.57
CA MET A 61 8.72 -8.23 -4.74
C MET A 61 7.69 -9.07 -3.97
N LEU A 62 7.05 -10.05 -4.62
CA LEU A 62 6.08 -10.92 -3.94
C LEU A 62 6.73 -11.81 -2.88
N GLU A 63 7.93 -12.32 -3.11
CA GLU A 63 8.67 -13.15 -2.15
C GLU A 63 9.08 -12.34 -0.91
N GLU A 64 9.60 -11.12 -1.11
CA GLU A 64 9.91 -10.20 -0.02
C GLU A 64 8.65 -9.80 0.76
N TRP A 65 7.59 -9.42 0.06
CA TRP A 65 6.30 -9.07 0.68
C TRP A 65 5.72 -10.25 1.46
N GLN A 66 5.79 -11.46 0.92
CA GLN A 66 5.31 -12.65 1.60
C GLN A 66 6.13 -12.93 2.87
N THR A 67 7.44 -12.68 2.84
CA THR A 67 8.33 -12.85 3.99
C THR A 67 8.01 -11.84 5.09
N LEU A 68 7.85 -10.56 4.72
CA LEU A 68 7.40 -9.52 5.64
C LEU A 68 6.01 -9.82 6.21
N TRP A 69 5.10 -10.37 5.39
CA TRP A 69 3.76 -10.71 5.83
C TRP A 69 3.74 -11.88 6.83
N LYS A 70 4.60 -12.87 6.63
CA LYS A 70 4.75 -14.01 7.56
C LYS A 70 5.35 -13.59 8.89
N ASN A 71 6.40 -12.77 8.85
CA ASN A 71 7.22 -12.43 10.02
C ASN A 71 6.76 -11.15 10.74
N GLY A 72 5.93 -10.33 10.11
CA GLY A 72 5.46 -9.08 10.68
C GLY A 72 4.33 -9.26 11.69
N ASP A 73 4.30 -8.36 12.68
CA ASP A 73 3.27 -8.32 13.74
C ASP A 73 2.06 -7.45 13.38
N THR A 74 2.18 -6.61 12.35
CA THR A 74 1.07 -5.74 11.94
C THR A 74 0.03 -6.54 11.16
N GLY A 75 -1.24 -6.42 11.53
CA GLY A 75 -2.34 -7.02 10.76
C GLY A 75 -2.49 -8.54 10.93
N ARG A 76 -2.01 -9.15 12.02
CA ARG A 76 -2.12 -10.60 12.28
C ARG A 76 -3.54 -11.17 12.16
N LYS A 77 -4.56 -10.37 12.52
CA LYS A 77 -5.97 -10.75 12.33
C LYS A 77 -6.30 -11.03 10.86
N ILE A 78 -5.78 -10.20 9.96
CA ILE A 78 -5.92 -10.36 8.50
C ILE A 78 -5.06 -11.53 8.01
N TYR A 79 -3.84 -11.72 8.54
CA TYR A 79 -2.99 -12.86 8.18
C TYR A 79 -3.68 -14.20 8.41
N ASN A 80 -4.40 -14.35 9.53
CA ASN A 80 -5.16 -15.56 9.86
C ASN A 80 -6.34 -15.84 8.91
N ILE A 81 -6.68 -14.88 8.05
CA ILE A 81 -7.72 -14.99 7.03
C ILE A 81 -7.06 -15.17 5.67
N MET A 82 -6.07 -14.33 5.34
CA MET A 82 -5.30 -14.33 4.11
C MET A 82 -3.79 -14.46 4.42
N PRO A 83 -3.28 -15.69 4.52
CA PRO A 83 -1.86 -15.91 4.86
C PRO A 83 -0.93 -15.65 3.67
N SER A 84 -1.45 -15.63 2.44
CA SER A 84 -0.68 -15.39 1.22
C SER A 84 -0.93 -14.01 0.62
N VAL A 85 0.14 -13.32 0.22
CA VAL A 85 0.04 -12.10 -0.58
C VAL A 85 -0.23 -12.46 -2.04
N SER A 86 -1.05 -11.66 -2.71
CA SER A 86 -1.43 -11.87 -4.10
C SER A 86 -1.61 -10.55 -4.82
N LEU A 87 -1.23 -10.52 -6.11
CA LEU A 87 -1.55 -9.40 -7.01
C LEU A 87 -2.97 -9.48 -7.56
N ARG A 88 -3.64 -10.62 -7.40
CA ARG A 88 -5.04 -10.75 -7.80
C ARG A 88 -5.91 -9.98 -6.82
N PRO A 89 -6.85 -9.14 -7.29
CA PRO A 89 -7.81 -8.50 -6.41
C PRO A 89 -8.52 -9.55 -5.56
N SER A 90 -8.60 -9.31 -4.26
CA SER A 90 -9.36 -10.15 -3.36
C SER A 90 -10.85 -9.77 -3.44
N ASN A 91 -11.76 -10.73 -3.26
CA ASN A 91 -13.21 -10.47 -3.28
C ASN A 91 -13.72 -9.87 -1.96
N TRP A 92 -12.91 -9.03 -1.32
CA TRP A 92 -13.29 -8.38 -0.07
C TRP A 92 -14.30 -7.30 -0.39
N ILE A 93 -15.46 -7.32 0.25
CA ILE A 93 -16.39 -6.20 0.16
C ILE A 93 -15.89 -5.08 1.09
N ARG A 94 -16.32 -3.85 0.82
CA ARG A 94 -15.89 -2.66 1.54
C ARG A 94 -15.99 -2.82 3.07
N ASP A 95 -17.07 -3.45 3.54
CA ASP A 95 -17.32 -3.64 4.97
C ASP A 95 -16.32 -4.61 5.60
N ASP A 96 -15.91 -5.67 4.90
CA ASP A 96 -14.86 -6.59 5.37
C ASP A 96 -13.54 -5.83 5.55
N VAL A 97 -13.19 -4.99 4.57
CA VAL A 97 -11.95 -4.20 4.62
C VAL A 97 -11.98 -3.26 5.82
N ILE A 98 -13.05 -2.48 5.99
CA ILE A 98 -13.25 -1.54 7.12
C ILE A 98 -13.16 -2.30 8.45
N PHE A 99 -13.88 -3.41 8.57
CA PHE A 99 -13.98 -4.18 9.82
C PHE A 99 -12.64 -4.81 10.24
N PHE A 100 -11.99 -5.59 9.37
CA PHE A 100 -10.77 -6.32 9.74
C PHE A 100 -9.52 -5.44 9.79
N SER A 101 -9.49 -4.37 9.00
CA SER A 101 -8.40 -3.39 9.09
C SER A 101 -8.58 -2.45 10.30
N GLN A 102 -9.78 -2.44 10.91
CA GLN A 102 -10.18 -1.48 11.95
C GLN A 102 -10.13 -0.03 11.46
N HIS A 103 -10.18 0.19 10.15
CA HIS A 103 -10.32 1.52 9.56
C HIS A 103 -11.79 1.87 9.48
N GLY A 104 -12.19 3.05 9.95
CA GLY A 104 -13.58 3.49 9.88
C GLY A 104 -13.92 4.52 10.95
N PRO A 105 -15.21 4.88 11.10
CA PRO A 105 -15.67 5.83 12.10
C PRO A 105 -15.71 5.19 13.51
N PHE A 106 -14.60 4.57 13.92
CA PHE A 106 -14.44 3.92 15.21
C PHE A 106 -13.64 4.85 16.13
N PRO A 107 -14.09 5.13 17.37
CA PRO A 107 -13.37 6.00 18.30
C PRO A 107 -11.88 5.70 18.43
N ALA A 108 -11.50 4.42 18.51
CA ALA A 108 -10.10 4.00 18.57
C ALA A 108 -9.30 4.34 17.31
N TYR A 109 -9.92 4.23 16.13
CA TYR A 109 -9.30 4.61 14.87
C TYR A 109 -9.17 6.13 14.76
N LEU A 110 -10.23 6.87 15.08
CA LEU A 110 -10.25 8.34 15.00
C LEU A 110 -9.26 8.98 15.99
N LYS A 111 -9.14 8.43 17.20
CA LYS A 111 -8.13 8.88 18.19
C LYS A 111 -6.70 8.71 17.69
N ARG A 112 -6.40 7.61 16.99
CA ARG A 112 -5.07 7.38 16.40
C ARG A 112 -4.67 8.48 15.40
N PHE A 113 -5.64 9.09 14.72
CA PHE A 113 -5.43 10.20 13.80
C PHE A 113 -5.67 11.58 14.44
N HIS A 114 -5.78 11.64 15.77
CA HIS A 114 -6.01 12.87 16.52
C HIS A 114 -7.28 13.61 16.11
N LEU A 115 -8.29 12.87 15.61
CA LEU A 115 -9.61 13.43 15.26
C LEU A 115 -10.58 13.37 16.44
N PHE A 116 -10.32 12.50 17.42
CA PHE A 116 -11.10 12.30 18.64
C PHE A 116 -10.15 12.28 19.85
N ASP A 117 -10.62 12.79 20.98
CA ASP A 117 -9.83 12.80 22.22
C ASP A 117 -9.89 11.46 22.97
N SER A 118 -10.94 10.67 22.73
CA SER A 118 -11.21 9.40 23.43
C SER A 118 -11.40 8.25 22.45
N ASP A 119 -10.88 7.09 22.82
CA ASP A 119 -11.04 5.80 22.15
C ASP A 119 -12.18 4.99 22.76
N PHE A 120 -12.86 5.52 23.78
CA PHE A 120 -13.98 4.86 24.42
C PHE A 120 -15.28 5.05 23.65
N CYS A 121 -16.08 3.99 23.63
CA CYS A 121 -17.47 4.02 23.24
C CYS A 121 -18.35 4.48 24.40
N ILE A 122 -19.59 4.88 24.11
CA ILE A 122 -20.60 5.28 25.11
C ILE A 122 -20.85 4.19 26.17
N CYS A 123 -20.66 2.91 25.82
CA CYS A 123 -20.78 1.80 26.79
C CYS A 123 -19.50 1.49 27.59
N GLY A 124 -18.46 2.33 27.49
CA GLY A 124 -17.26 2.27 28.33
C GLY A 124 -16.15 1.32 27.86
N GLY A 125 -16.35 0.56 26.78
CA GLY A 125 -15.26 -0.22 26.17
C GLY A 125 -14.52 0.55 25.07
N ILE A 126 -13.39 0.02 24.60
CA ILE A 126 -12.62 0.61 23.51
C ILE A 126 -13.42 0.47 22.20
N GLY A 127 -13.79 1.60 21.60
CA GLY A 127 -14.55 1.73 20.36
C GLY A 127 -13.74 1.32 19.13
N THR A 128 -13.44 0.02 19.01
CA THR A 128 -12.90 -0.62 17.81
C THR A 128 -14.03 -1.11 16.90
N ALA A 129 -13.71 -1.52 15.66
CA ALA A 129 -14.67 -2.15 14.76
C ALA A 129 -15.39 -3.35 15.38
N CYS A 130 -14.67 -4.13 16.18
CA CYS A 130 -15.22 -5.29 16.86
C CYS A 130 -16.14 -4.90 18.02
N HIS A 131 -16.04 -3.69 18.58
CA HIS A 131 -16.74 -3.31 19.79
C HIS A 131 -18.27 -3.27 19.63
N GLY A 132 -18.77 -2.83 18.47
CA GLY A 132 -20.20 -2.94 18.13
C GLY A 132 -20.68 -4.38 17.94
N VAL A 133 -19.77 -5.30 17.58
CA VAL A 133 -20.03 -6.74 17.43
C VAL A 133 -19.88 -7.49 18.77
N TYR A 134 -19.11 -6.98 19.73
CA TYR A 134 -18.90 -7.60 21.04
C TYR A 134 -20.15 -7.60 21.94
N LEU A 135 -21.15 -6.73 21.68
CA LEU A 135 -22.48 -6.89 22.27
C LEU A 135 -23.20 -8.18 21.81
N HIS A 136 -22.71 -8.83 20.74
CA HIS A 136 -23.18 -10.11 20.19
C HIS A 136 -22.12 -11.24 20.15
N SER A 137 -21.01 -11.13 20.90
CA SER A 137 -19.99 -12.17 21.18
C SER A 137 -18.88 -12.45 20.15
N VAL A 138 -17.77 -13.01 20.63
CA VAL A 138 -16.58 -13.50 19.88
C VAL A 138 -16.96 -14.45 18.74
N LEU A 139 -18.06 -15.19 18.89
CA LEU A 139 -18.55 -16.16 17.90
C LEU A 139 -18.94 -15.48 16.58
N ALA A 140 -19.51 -14.27 16.62
CA ALA A 140 -19.87 -13.54 15.41
C ALA A 140 -18.63 -13.14 14.57
N TYR A 141 -17.51 -12.83 15.23
CA TYR A 141 -16.24 -12.57 14.56
C TYR A 141 -15.67 -13.84 13.93
N GLU A 142 -15.69 -14.96 14.66
CA GLU A 142 -15.21 -16.24 14.16
C GLU A 142 -16.03 -16.74 12.97
N GLU A 143 -17.35 -16.59 13.01
CA GLU A 143 -18.25 -16.90 11.89
C GLU A 143 -17.98 -16.03 10.67
N ALA A 144 -17.86 -14.70 10.84
CA ALA A 144 -17.55 -13.78 9.74
C ALA A 144 -16.19 -14.11 9.10
N SER A 145 -15.19 -14.39 9.95
CA SER A 145 -13.86 -14.82 9.53
C SER A 145 -13.89 -16.16 8.78
N ALA A 146 -14.65 -17.14 9.26
CA ALA A 146 -14.84 -18.44 8.60
C ALA A 146 -15.53 -18.30 7.24
N LYS A 147 -16.61 -17.51 7.15
CA LYS A 147 -17.32 -17.22 5.89
C LYS A 147 -16.38 -16.62 4.84
N LEU A 148 -15.50 -15.69 5.24
CA LEU A 148 -14.52 -15.08 4.35
C LEU A 148 -13.41 -16.02 3.91
N ARG A 149 -12.87 -16.84 4.83
CA ARG A 149 -11.90 -17.89 4.46
C ARG A 149 -12.46 -18.82 3.39
N THR A 150 -13.71 -19.26 3.54
CA THR A 150 -14.38 -20.11 2.55
C THR A 150 -14.50 -19.42 1.19
N ARG A 151 -14.92 -18.15 1.15
CA ARG A 151 -14.98 -17.36 -0.11
C ARG A 151 -13.63 -17.25 -0.81
N MET A 152 -12.53 -17.17 -0.05
CA MET A 152 -11.19 -17.06 -0.62
C MET A 152 -10.65 -18.41 -1.13
N VAL A 153 -10.95 -19.53 -0.46
CA VAL A 153 -10.50 -20.87 -0.87
C VAL A 153 -11.24 -21.38 -2.11
N VAL A 154 -12.55 -21.10 -2.23
CA VAL A 154 -13.37 -21.57 -3.36
C VAL A 154 -12.86 -21.04 -4.71
N ARG A 155 -12.19 -19.88 -4.73
CA ARG A 155 -11.83 -19.18 -5.98
C ARG A 155 -10.33 -19.11 -6.28
N SER A 156 -9.47 -19.60 -5.40
CA SER A 156 -8.05 -19.86 -5.72
C SER A 156 -7.86 -21.12 -6.57
N ARG A 157 -8.92 -21.92 -6.76
CA ARG A 157 -8.97 -23.16 -7.55
C ARG A 157 -9.65 -23.00 -8.94
N GLN A 158 -10.07 -21.79 -9.31
CA GLN A 158 -10.57 -21.42 -10.66
C GLN A 158 -9.55 -20.50 -11.33
#